data_AF-A0A073CIS7-F1
#
_entry.id   AF-A0A073CIS7-F1
#
_cell.length_a   1.000
_cell.length_b   1.000
_cell.length_c   1.000
_cell.angle_alpha   90.00
_cell.angle_beta   90.00
_cell.angle_gamma   90.00
#
_symmetry.space_group_name_H-M   'P 1'
#
loop_
_entity.id
_entity.type
_entity.pdbx_description
1 polymer ?
#
loop_
_entity_poly.entity_id
_entity_poly.type
_entity_poly.pdbx_seq_one_letter_code
_entity_poly.pdbx_strand_id
1 'polypeptide(L)'
;MGNGLYLYGILPTNRVRPLALHGLDKQPIQTHPVDEFSFLYSETQQERYLASRRNLLGHEDVLEKVMQHGYRSVLPLQFGLIVKIGIMSKHN
;
A
#
# COMPACT_ATOMS: atom_id res chain seq x y z
N MET A 1 12.00 -6.36 -13.31
CA MET A 1 11.98 -5.79 -11.96
C MET A 1 11.03 -4.61 -12.01
N GLY A 2 9.92 -4.66 -11.27
CA GLY A 2 8.90 -3.62 -11.33
C GLY A 2 9.37 -2.36 -10.61
N ASN A 3 9.67 -1.29 -11.34
CA ASN A 3 10.11 -0.01 -10.76
C ASN A 3 8.93 0.83 -10.25
N GLY A 4 8.01 0.21 -9.50
CA GLY A 4 6.76 0.82 -9.07
C GLY A 4 6.37 0.45 -7.64
N LEU A 5 5.48 1.27 -7.07
CA LEU A 5 4.89 1.08 -5.76
C LEU A 5 3.42 0.74 -5.94
N TYR A 6 2.99 -0.40 -5.40
CA TYR A 6 1.58 -0.76 -5.34
C TYR A 6 0.94 -0.09 -4.13
N LEU A 7 -0.14 0.68 -4.35
CA LEU A 7 -0.82 1.41 -3.28
C LEU A 7 -2.07 0.65 -2.80
N TYR A 8 -2.16 0.44 -1.50
CA TYR A 8 -3.30 -0.23 -0.86
C TYR A 8 -4.33 0.78 -0.34
N GLY A 9 -3.87 1.81 0.36
CA GLY A 9 -4.74 2.75 1.04
C GLY A 9 -3.99 3.94 1.61
N ILE A 10 -4.75 4.87 2.19
CA ILE A 10 -4.22 6.07 2.84
C ILE A 10 -4.67 6.09 4.30
N LEU A 11 -3.74 6.38 5.21
CA LEU A 11 -3.93 6.42 6.66
C LEU A 11 -3.62 7.84 7.17
N PRO A 12 -4.17 8.26 8.33
CA PRO A 12 -3.65 9.42 9.07
C PRO A 12 -2.22 9.15 9.61
N THR A 13 -1.28 10.10 9.44
CA THR A 13 0.14 9.95 9.83
C THR A 13 0.38 9.92 11.34
N ASN A 14 -0.52 10.54 12.12
CA ASN A 14 -0.32 10.80 13.55
C ASN A 14 -0.16 9.55 14.44
N ARG A 15 -0.30 8.34 13.89
CA ARG A 15 -0.17 7.06 14.61
C ARG A 15 0.47 5.94 13.81
N VAL A 16 1.34 6.24 12.85
CA VAL A 16 1.97 5.18 12.04
C VAL A 16 3.03 4.43 12.85
N ARG A 17 2.79 3.14 13.10
CA ARG A 17 3.73 2.17 13.65
C ARG A 17 4.18 1.20 12.56
N PRO A 18 5.40 0.64 12.67
CA PRO A 18 5.84 -0.43 11.78
C PRO A 18 4.81 -1.57 11.76
N LEU A 19 4.35 -1.91 10.56
CA LEU A 19 3.46 -3.04 10.32
C LEU A 19 4.31 -4.22 9.86
N ALA A 20 4.39 -5.29 10.67
CA ALA A 20 5.05 -6.53 10.28
C ALA A 20 4.12 -7.36 9.35
N LEU A 21 3.70 -6.75 8.24
CA LEU A 21 2.73 -7.30 7.29
C LEU A 21 3.37 -7.53 5.92
N HIS A 22 2.85 -8.52 5.21
CA HIS A 22 3.21 -8.78 3.82
C HIS A 22 1.95 -8.69 2.95
N GLY A 23 2.07 -8.06 1.79
CA GLY A 23 1.00 -7.92 0.81
C GLY A 23 1.12 -8.88 -0.37
N LEU A 24 0.76 -8.36 -1.54
CA LEU A 24 0.87 -9.07 -2.81
C LEU A 24 2.32 -9.49 -3.06
N ASP A 25 2.50 -10.64 -3.71
CA ASP A 25 3.83 -11.23 -4.00
C ASP A 25 4.75 -11.37 -2.77
N LYS A 26 4.14 -11.48 -1.57
CA LYS A 26 4.83 -11.53 -0.27
C LYS A 26 5.74 -10.33 -0.02
N GLN A 27 5.43 -9.18 -0.61
CA GLN A 27 6.24 -7.98 -0.45
C GLN A 27 5.93 -7.33 0.92
N PRO A 28 6.94 -6.86 1.66
CA PRO A 28 6.73 -6.21 2.93
C PRO A 28 5.92 -4.92 2.73
N ILE A 29 4.93 -4.71 3.60
CA ILE A 29 4.12 -3.49 3.60
C ILE A 29 4.89 -2.38 4.30
N GLN A 30 4.94 -1.22 3.66
CA GLN A 30 5.58 -0.01 4.13
C GLN A 30 4.59 1.14 4.17
N THR A 31 4.98 2.20 4.85
CA THR A 31 4.21 3.45 4.92
C THR A 31 5.10 4.61 4.54
N HIS A 32 4.58 5.54 3.74
CA HIS A 32 5.28 6.75 3.34
C HIS A 32 4.45 7.98 3.71
N PRO A 33 4.93 8.84 4.63
CA PRO A 33 4.21 10.05 5.02
C PRO A 33 4.26 11.11 3.92
N VAL A 34 3.13 11.77 3.68
CA VAL A 34 2.94 12.95 2.83
C VAL A 34 1.96 13.87 3.59
N ASP A 35 2.48 14.96 4.14
CA ASP A 35 1.76 15.84 5.06
C ASP A 35 1.10 15.07 6.22
N GLU A 36 -0.21 15.25 6.42
CA GLU A 36 -0.98 14.62 7.49
C GLU A 36 -1.41 13.17 7.18
N PHE A 37 -1.05 12.67 5.98
CA PHE A 37 -1.45 11.36 5.49
C PHE A 37 -0.25 10.46 5.22
N SER A 38 -0.47 9.15 5.27
CA SER A 38 0.53 8.14 4.98
C SER A 38 -0.01 7.16 3.97
N PHE A 39 0.74 6.95 2.89
CA PHE A 39 0.41 5.93 1.89
C PHE A 39 0.86 4.56 2.38
N LEU A 40 -0.04 3.59 2.32
CA LEU A 40 0.26 2.18 2.57
C LEU A 40 0.63 1.53 1.24
N TYR A 41 1.86 1.02 1.13
CA TYR A 41 2.38 0.51 -0.13
C TYR A 41 3.32 -0.68 0.03
N SER A 42 3.62 -1.35 -1.08
CA SER A 42 4.75 -2.27 -1.20
C SER A 42 5.42 -2.10 -2.56
N GLU A 43 6.67 -2.57 -2.67
CA GLU A 43 7.31 -2.69 -3.99
C GLU A 43 6.53 -3.66 -4.87
N THR A 44 6.38 -3.32 -6.15
CA THR A 44 5.73 -4.22 -7.10
C THR A 44 6.70 -5.19 -7.76
N GLN A 45 6.29 -6.44 -7.89
CA GLN A 45 7.01 -7.44 -8.68
C GLN A 45 6.49 -7.53 -10.13
N GLN A 46 5.45 -6.75 -10.48
CA GLN A 46 4.73 -6.83 -11.75
C GLN A 46 4.45 -5.42 -12.30
N GLU A 47 4.48 -5.21 -13.61
CA GLU A 47 4.10 -3.89 -14.17
C GLU A 47 2.61 -3.59 -14.03
N ARG A 48 1.79 -4.64 -13.94
CA ARG A 48 0.34 -4.57 -13.77
C ARG A 48 -0.14 -5.84 -13.08
N TYR A 49 -1.03 -5.69 -12.10
CA TYR A 49 -1.71 -6.82 -11.49
C TYR A 49 -3.03 -7.12 -12.21
N LEU A 50 -3.23 -8.38 -12.59
CA LEU A 50 -4.53 -8.86 -13.02
C LEU A 50 -5.47 -8.96 -11.80
N ALA A 51 -6.74 -8.58 -11.98
CA ALA A 51 -7.80 -8.64 -10.97
C ALA A 51 -8.29 -10.08 -10.74
N SER A 52 -7.36 -11.00 -10.48
CA SER A 52 -7.70 -12.34 -10.03
C SER A 52 -8.28 -12.30 -8.62
N ARG A 53 -9.14 -13.27 -8.26
CA ARG A 53 -9.67 -13.40 -6.89
C ARG A 53 -8.57 -13.39 -5.84
N ARG A 54 -7.47 -14.10 -6.10
CA ARG A 54 -6.32 -14.16 -5.20
C ARG A 54 -5.72 -12.77 -4.95
N ASN A 55 -5.56 -11.96 -5.98
CA ASN A 55 -4.97 -10.63 -5.83
C ASN A 55 -5.95 -9.65 -5.18
N LEU A 56 -7.23 -9.71 -5.53
CA LEU A 56 -8.28 -8.90 -4.90
C LEU A 56 -8.36 -9.18 -3.39
N LEU A 57 -8.41 -10.46 -3.01
CA LEU A 57 -8.40 -10.87 -1.61
C LEU A 57 -7.10 -10.50 -0.89
N GLY A 58 -5.95 -10.65 -1.57
CA GLY A 58 -4.66 -10.23 -0.99
C GLY A 58 -4.54 -8.72 -0.80
N HIS A 59 -5.23 -7.92 -1.61
CA HIS A 59 -5.33 -6.48 -1.41
C HIS A 59 -6.21 -6.13 -0.21
N GLU A 60 -7.39 -6.75 -0.11
CA GLU A 60 -8.33 -6.52 1.00
C GLU A 60 -7.75 -6.99 2.35
N ASP A 61 -7.11 -8.17 2.38
CA ASP A 61 -6.48 -8.74 3.58
C ASP A 61 -5.43 -7.80 4.19
N VAL A 62 -4.70 -7.04 3.38
CA VAL A 62 -3.78 -6.00 3.87
C VAL A 62 -4.54 -4.90 4.61
N LEU A 63 -5.65 -4.41 4.03
CA LEU A 63 -6.46 -3.34 4.62
C LEU A 63 -7.11 -3.81 5.93
N GLU A 64 -7.70 -5.01 5.95
CA GLU A 64 -8.28 -5.60 7.14
C GLU A 64 -7.25 -5.77 8.27
N LYS A 65 -6.05 -6.28 7.95
CA LYS A 65 -4.97 -6.42 8.93
C LYS A 65 -4.52 -5.06 9.47
N VAL A 66 -4.39 -4.04 8.62
CA VAL A 66 -4.10 -2.67 9.08
C VAL A 66 -5.18 -2.20 10.04
N MET A 67 -6.45 -2.41 9.73
CA MET A 67 -7.55 -2.05 10.64
C MET A 67 -7.46 -2.78 11.98
N GLN A 68 -7.15 -4.08 11.98
CA GLN A 68 -6.93 -4.89 13.19
C GLN A 68 -5.74 -4.40 14.03
N HIS A 69 -4.75 -3.76 13.43
CA HIS A 69 -3.62 -3.13 14.12
C HIS A 69 -3.96 -1.75 14.74
N GLY A 70 -5.24 -1.37 14.75
CA GLY A 70 -5.74 -0.18 15.46
C GLY A 70 -5.96 1.05 14.57
N TYR A 71 -5.74 0.94 13.26
CA TYR A 71 -6.05 2.00 12.31
C TYR A 71 -7.53 1.95 11.93
N ARG A 72 -8.36 2.67 12.68
CA ARG A 72 -9.83 2.67 12.48
C ARG A 72 -10.31 3.47 11.26
N SER A 73 -9.42 4.25 10.65
CA SER A 73 -9.72 5.09 9.49
C SER A 73 -8.67 4.82 8.43
N VAL A 74 -9.09 4.15 7.37
CA VAL A 74 -8.30 3.86 6.19
C VAL A 74 -9.15 4.29 5.00
N LEU A 75 -8.59 5.08 4.10
CA LEU A 75 -9.19 5.32 2.79
C LEU A 75 -8.67 4.22 1.86
N PRO A 76 -9.47 3.19 1.54
CA PRO A 76 -9.05 2.14 0.63
C PRO A 76 -8.89 2.71 -0.78
N LEU A 77 -7.77 2.39 -1.42
CA LEU A 77 -7.54 2.74 -2.82
C LEU A 77 -7.99 1.59 -3.71
N GLN A 78 -8.39 1.89 -4.94
CA GLN A 78 -8.83 0.86 -5.88
C GLN A 78 -7.69 -0.13 -6.17
N PHE A 79 -8.04 -1.42 -6.25
CA PHE A 79 -7.12 -2.48 -6.64
C PHE A 79 -6.35 -2.14 -7.93
N GLY A 80 -5.05 -2.46 -7.95
CA GLY A 80 -4.21 -2.35 -9.14
C GLY A 80 -3.55 -0.98 -9.33
N LEU A 81 -3.69 -0.06 -8.37
CA LEU A 81 -3.03 1.25 -8.45
C LEU A 81 -1.51 1.11 -8.22
N ILE A 82 -0.73 1.42 -9.25
CA ILE A 82 0.74 1.41 -9.23
C ILE A 82 1.27 2.80 -9.60
N VAL A 83 2.19 3.33 -8.80
CA VAL A 83 2.90 4.59 -9.09
C VAL A 83 4.36 4.30 -9.41
N LYS A 84 4.90 4.94 -10.45
CA LYS A 84 6.33 4.82 -10.80
C LYS A 84 7.16 5.75 -9.92
N ILE A 85 8.30 5.25 -9.43
CA ILE A 85 9.20 5.97 -8.51
C ILE A 85 9.66 7.33 -9.08
N GLY A 86 9.78 7.46 -10.41
CA GLY A 86 10.15 8.72 -11.06
C GLY A 86 9.18 9.90 -10.86
N ILE A 87 7.96 9.65 -10.35
CA ILE A 87 6.96 10.71 -10.09
C ILE A 87 7.08 11.25 -8.66
N MET A 88 7.54 10.45 -7.69
CA MET A 88 7.62 10.85 -6.28
C MET A 88 8.82 11.74 -5.95
N SER A 89 9.81 11.86 -6.82
CA SER A 89 10.99 12.72 -6.62
C SER A 89 10.74 14.22 -6.84
N LYS A 90 9.53 14.64 -7.25
CA LYS A 90 9.24 16.05 -7.61
C LYS A 90 8.61 16.89 -6.50
N HIS A 91 8.36 16.33 -5.33
CA HIS A 91 7.73 17.04 -4.21
C HIS A 91 8.59 16.98 -2.94
N ASN A 92 9.83 17.48 -3.06
CA ASN A 92 10.69 17.84 -1.93
C ASN A 92 11.25 19.24 -2.17
#